data_AF-A0A536W8J8-F1
#
_entry.id   AF-A0A536W8J8-F1
#
_cell.length_a   1.000
_cell.length_b   1.000
_cell.length_c   1.000
_cell.angle_alpha   90.00
_cell.angle_beta   90.00
_cell.angle_gamma   90.00
#
_symmetry.space_group_name_H-M   'P 1'
#
loop_
_entity.id
_entity.type
_entity.pdbx_description
1 polymer ?
#
loop_
_entity_poly.entity_id
_entity_poly.type
_entity_poly.pdbx_seq_one_letter_code
_entity_poly.pdbx_strand_id
1 'polypeptide(L)'
;MQLVLISGLSGSGKSIALNALEDSGYYCVDNLPGPLLQQSAELLRRAGHNHVAMSIDARMGDSLDLVPEYVAALKAQGVDLRLLFLDAKNDTLIRRF
;
A
#
# COMPACT_ATOMS: atom_id res chain seq x y z
N MET A 1 -5.92 7.07 12.55
CA MET A 1 -5.15 7.12 11.29
C MET A 1 -5.88 6.29 10.25
N GLN A 2 -6.11 6.86 9.07
CA GLN A 2 -6.54 6.15 7.87
C GLN A 2 -5.32 5.71 7.07
N LEU A 3 -5.30 4.45 6.67
CA LEU A 3 -4.23 3.86 5.88
C LEU A 3 -4.83 3.23 4.60
N VAL A 4 -4.39 3.70 3.44
CA VAL A 4 -4.70 3.08 2.14
C VAL A 4 -3.52 2.23 1.72
N LEU A 5 -3.71 0.91 1.72
CA LEU A 5 -2.71 -0.05 1.28
C LEU A 5 -2.98 -0.41 -0.19
N ILE A 6 -2.04 -0.09 -1.08
CA ILE A 6 -2.18 -0.22 -2.52
C ILE A 6 -1.34 -1.41 -3.01
N SER A 7 -1.93 -2.25 -3.85
CA SER A 7 -1.26 -3.36 -4.50
C SER A 7 -1.76 -3.53 -5.94
N GLY A 8 -1.11 -4.41 -6.68
CA GLY A 8 -1.39 -4.65 -8.09
C GLY A 8 -0.13 -4.99 -8.88
N LEU A 9 -0.31 -5.50 -10.09
CA LEU A 9 0.81 -5.83 -10.97
C LEU A 9 1.60 -4.58 -11.40
N SER A 10 2.85 -4.75 -11.81
CA SER A 10 3.60 -3.65 -12.42
C SER A 10 2.88 -3.18 -13.69
N GLY A 11 2.75 -1.87 -13.88
CA GLY A 11 1.96 -1.27 -14.96
C GLY A 11 0.45 -1.19 -14.70
N SER A 12 -0.06 -1.64 -13.55
CA SER A 12 -1.50 -1.54 -13.23
C SER A 12 -1.95 -0.14 -12.84
N GLY A 13 -1.01 0.78 -12.55
CA GLY A 13 -1.31 2.17 -12.20
C GLY A 13 -1.11 2.52 -10.71
N LYS A 14 -0.43 1.68 -9.92
CA LYS A 14 -0.12 1.94 -8.51
C LYS A 14 0.48 3.34 -8.26
N SER A 15 1.47 3.74 -9.04
CA SER A 15 2.11 5.06 -8.91
C SER A 15 1.13 6.20 -9.20
N ILE A 16 0.19 6.02 -10.14
CA ILE A 16 -0.85 7.03 -10.41
C ILE A 16 -1.81 7.15 -9.24
N ALA A 17 -2.20 6.02 -8.63
CA ALA A 17 -3.06 6.04 -7.44
C ALA A 17 -2.36 6.67 -6.22
N LEU A 18 -1.06 6.40 -6.04
CA LEU A 18 -0.26 7.07 -5.00
C LEU A 18 -0.22 8.58 -5.23
N ASN A 19 0.12 9.04 -6.44
CA ASN A 19 0.15 10.47 -6.75
C ASN A 19 -1.20 11.15 -6.49
N ALA A 20 -2.32 10.51 -6.88
CA ALA A 20 -3.64 11.05 -6.63
C ALA A 20 -3.99 11.14 -5.12
N LEU A 21 -3.49 10.19 -4.31
CA LEU A 21 -3.63 10.24 -2.86
C LEU A 21 -2.73 11.32 -2.24
N GLU A 22 -1.51 11.47 -2.75
CA GLU A 22 -0.59 12.55 -2.36
C GLU A 22 -1.21 13.92 -2.61
N ASP A 23 -1.76 14.15 -3.81
CA ASP A 23 -2.52 15.36 -4.16
C ASP A 23 -3.75 15.57 -3.25
N SER A 24 -4.30 14.48 -2.70
CA SER A 24 -5.42 14.50 -1.74
C SER A 24 -4.97 14.65 -0.28
N GLY A 25 -3.67 14.87 -0.03
CA GLY A 25 -3.11 15.12 1.30
C GLY A 25 -2.72 13.87 2.10
N TYR A 26 -2.55 12.72 1.45
CA TYR A 26 -2.01 11.52 2.08
C TYR A 26 -0.48 11.56 2.11
N TYR A 27 0.11 11.11 3.21
CA TYR A 27 1.54 10.80 3.26
C TYR A 27 1.79 9.48 2.52
N CYS A 28 2.50 9.54 1.39
CA CYS A 28 2.67 8.41 0.50
C CYS A 28 4.03 7.71 0.70
N VAL A 29 4.03 6.38 0.78
CA VAL A 29 5.22 5.54 0.81
C VAL A 29 5.12 4.52 -0.32
N ASP A 30 6.06 4.57 -1.26
CA ASP A 30 6.09 3.66 -2.41
C ASP A 30 7.06 2.50 -2.19
N ASN A 31 6.78 1.36 -2.83
CA ASN A 31 7.62 0.17 -2.88
C ASN A 31 8.02 -0.36 -1.50
N LEU A 32 7.07 -0.38 -0.55
CA LEU A 32 7.35 -0.79 0.83
C LEU A 32 7.42 -2.31 0.94
N PRO A 33 8.46 -2.84 1.61
CA PRO A 33 8.49 -4.24 1.99
C PRO A 33 7.38 -4.65 2.95
N GLY A 34 6.73 -5.79 2.69
CA GLY A 34 5.68 -6.34 3.55
C GLY A 34 6.03 -6.37 5.05
N PRO A 35 7.21 -6.90 5.44
CA PRO A 35 7.63 -6.93 6.85
C PRO A 35 7.79 -5.56 7.53
N LEU A 36 7.96 -4.47 6.75
CA LEU A 36 8.10 -3.11 7.29
C LEU A 36 6.75 -2.39 7.45
N LEU A 37 5.65 -2.96 6.93
CA LEU A 37 4.34 -2.32 6.91
C LEU A 37 3.88 -1.86 8.30
N GLN A 38 4.00 -2.72 9.31
CA GLN A 38 3.57 -2.39 10.68
C GLN A 38 4.44 -1.28 11.29
N GLN A 39 5.77 -1.39 11.15
CA GLN A 39 6.72 -0.43 11.71
C GLN A 39 6.54 0.96 11.09
N SER A 40 6.37 1.02 9.77
CA SER A 40 6.11 2.27 9.04
C SER A 40 4.78 2.90 9.46
N ALA A 41 3.71 2.10 9.58
CA ALA A 41 2.40 2.59 10.00
C ALA A 41 2.44 3.14 11.44
N GLU A 42 3.13 2.47 12.35
CA GLU A 42 3.27 2.93 13.72
C GLU A 42 4.10 4.22 13.81
N LEU A 43 5.22 4.29 13.09
CA LEU A 43 6.07 5.47 13.03
C LEU A 43 5.29 6.70 12.54
N LEU A 44 4.56 6.56 11.43
CA LEU A 44 3.78 7.66 10.84
C LEU A 44 2.61 8.07 11.74
N ARG A 45 1.97 7.12 12.41
CA ARG A 45 0.95 7.41 13.42
C ARG A 45 1.53 8.23 14.57
N ARG A 46 2.70 7.87 15.08
CA ARG A 46 3.39 8.61 16.16
C ARG A 46 3.86 10.00 15.71
N ALA A 47 4.23 10.15 14.44
CA ALA A 47 4.56 11.44 13.83
C ALA A 47 3.32 12.33 13.55
N GLY A 48 2.10 11.85 13.83
CA GLY A 48 0.87 12.64 13.69
C GLY A 48 0.24 12.60 12.30
N HIS A 49 0.67 11.69 11.41
CA HIS A 49 0.04 11.54 10.11
C HIS A 49 -1.32 10.85 10.25
N ASN A 50 -2.38 11.57 9.88
CA ASN A 50 -3.75 11.07 9.96
C ASN A 50 -4.19 10.31 8.71
N HIS A 51 -3.63 10.64 7.54
CA HIS A 51 -3.91 10.02 6.24
C HIS A 51 -2.60 9.53 5.63
N VAL A 52 -2.51 8.22 5.41
CA VAL A 52 -1.29 7.56 4.90
C VAL A 52 -1.66 6.62 3.76
N ALA A 53 -0.87 6.61 2.70
CA ALA A 53 -0.97 5.66 1.62
C ALA A 53 0.35 4.90 1.48
N MET A 54 0.28 3.58 1.38
CA MET A 54 1.47 2.74 1.21
C MET A 54 1.24 1.79 0.05
N SER A 55 2.20 1.69 -0.87
CA SER A 55 2.17 0.61 -1.86
C SER A 55 3.04 -0.56 -1.41
N ILE A 56 2.56 -1.78 -1.68
CA ILE A 56 3.33 -3.01 -1.53
C ILE A 56 3.58 -3.60 -2.91
N ASP A 57 4.79 -4.08 -3.15
CA ASP A 57 5.18 -4.70 -4.42
C ASP A 57 5.28 -6.22 -4.27
N ALA A 58 4.62 -6.93 -5.20
CA ALA A 58 4.57 -8.38 -5.29
C ALA A 58 5.93 -9.04 -5.63
N ARG A 59 6.98 -8.26 -5.90
CA ARG A 59 8.36 -8.77 -6.07
C ARG A 59 8.94 -9.42 -4.80
N MET A 60 8.27 -9.28 -3.66
CA MET A 60 8.67 -9.92 -2.42
C MET A 60 7.97 -11.28 -2.25
N GLY A 61 8.57 -12.35 -2.78
CA GLY A 61 8.07 -13.74 -2.80
C GLY A 61 7.21 -14.17 -1.59
N ASP A 62 7.83 -14.79 -0.58
CA ASP A 62 7.14 -15.34 0.61
C ASP A 62 6.46 -14.27 1.50
N SER A 63 6.59 -12.98 1.15
CA SER A 63 6.09 -11.86 1.95
C SER A 63 4.63 -11.55 1.68
N LEU A 64 4.10 -11.92 0.51
CA LEU A 64 2.71 -11.70 0.15
C LEU A 64 1.75 -12.52 1.02
N ASP A 65 2.15 -13.75 1.38
CA ASP A 65 1.35 -14.64 2.22
C ASP A 65 1.13 -14.08 3.63
N LEU A 66 2.02 -13.19 4.08
CA LEU A 66 1.96 -12.53 5.38
C LEU A 66 1.15 -11.22 5.36
N VAL A 67 0.78 -10.70 4.18
CA VAL A 67 0.00 -9.46 4.07
C VAL A 67 -1.33 -9.53 4.83
N PRO A 68 -2.12 -10.63 4.77
CA PRO A 68 -3.32 -10.77 5.57
C PRO A 68 -3.06 -10.64 7.08
N GLU A 69 -1.98 -11.22 7.59
CA GLU A 69 -1.59 -11.13 9.01
C GLU A 69 -1.21 -9.69 9.38
N TYR A 70 -0.44 -9.01 8.54
CA TYR A 70 -0.08 -7.61 8.76
C TYR A 70 -1.29 -6.69 8.77
N VAL A 71 -2.24 -6.90 7.84
CA VAL A 71 -3.51 -6.15 7.78
C VAL A 71 -4.35 -6.40 9.03
N ALA A 72 -4.45 -7.65 9.48
CA ALA A 72 -5.21 -8.00 10.69
C ALA A 72 -4.63 -7.33 11.94
N ALA A 73 -3.29 -7.37 12.09
CA ALA A 73 -2.61 -6.73 13.21
C ALA A 73 -2.81 -5.20 13.21
N LEU A 74 -2.73 -4.54 12.06
CA LEU A 74 -2.97 -3.09 11.96
C LEU A 74 -4.41 -2.71 12.31
N LYS A 75 -5.39 -3.49 11.84
CA LYS A 75 -6.79 -3.29 12.20
C LYS A 75 -7.02 -3.48 13.70
N ALA A 76 -6.39 -4.48 14.32
CA ALA A 76 -6.46 -4.71 15.77
C ALA A 76 -5.87 -3.55 16.59
N GLN A 77 -4.95 -2.77 16.01
CA GLN A 77 -4.41 -1.55 16.61
C GLN A 77 -5.27 -0.30 16.36
N GLY A 78 -6.47 -0.45 15.81
CA GLY A 78 -7.40 0.65 15.54
C GLY A 78 -7.07 1.49 14.31
N VAL A 79 -6.25 0.97 13.38
CA VAL A 79 -5.98 1.64 12.09
C VAL A 79 -7.17 1.41 11.15
N ASP A 80 -7.72 2.50 10.60
CA ASP A 80 -8.74 2.44 9.55
C ASP A 80 -8.06 2.09 8.22
N LEU A 81 -7.89 0.78 7.98
CA LEU A 81 -7.14 0.24 6.84
C LEU A 81 -8.08 -0.10 5.68
N ARG A 82 -7.82 0.50 4.52
CA ARG A 82 -8.46 0.17 3.24
C ARG A 82 -7.46 -0.44 2.28
N LEU A 83 -7.84 -1.55 1.66
CA LEU A 83 -7.03 -2.20 0.62
C LEU A 83 -7.51 -1.74 -0.76
N LEU A 84 -6.59 -1.30 -1.61
CA LEU A 84 -6.83 -0.97 -3.01
C LEU A 84 -5.98 -1.90 -3.89
N PHE A 85 -6.64 -2.76 -4.67
CA PHE A 85 -5.96 -3.60 -5.66
C PHE A 85 -6.25 -3.07 -7.06
N LEU A 86 -5.21 -2.70 -7.78
CA LEU A 86 -5.30 -2.20 -9.15
C LEU A 86 -4.92 -3.30 -10.12
N ASP A 87 -5.81 -3.54 -11.08
CA ASP A 87 -5.64 -4.57 -12.10
C ASP A 87 -5.81 -4.01 -13.51
N ALA A 88 -5.23 -4.71 -14.49
CA ALA A 88 -5.41 -4.44 -15.90
C ALA A 88 -5.24 -5.72 -16.70
N LYS A 89 -5.79 -5.75 -17.92
CA LYS A 89 -5.64 -6.90 -18.82
C LYS A 89 -4.15 -7.14 -19.13
N ASN A 90 -3.75 -8.41 -19.23
CA ASN A 90 -2.36 -8.80 -19.53
C ASN A 90 -1.80 -8.13 -20.79
N ASP A 91 -2.58 -8.08 -21.86
CA ASP A 91 -2.20 -7.43 -23.12
C ASP A 91 -2.04 -5.90 -23.00
N THR A 92 -2.69 -5.30 -22.00
CA THR A 92 -2.55 -3.88 -21.65
C THR A 92 -1.30 -3.67 -20.79
N LEU A 93 -1.02 -4.56 -19.83
CA LEU A 93 0.18 -4.50 -19.00
C LEU A 93 1.44 -4.63 -19.86
N ILE A 94 1.47 -5.57 -20.80
CA ILE A 94 2.59 -5.75 -21.74
C ILE A 94 2.83 -4.49 -22.57
N ARG A 95 1.77 -3.78 -23.00
CA ARG A 95 1.90 -2.53 -23.78
C ARG A 95 2.37 -1.33 -22.98
N ARG A 96 2.30 -1.38 -21.65
CA ARG A 96 2.73 -0.30 -20.75
C ARG A 96 4.17 -0.46 -20.28
N PHE A 97 4.73 -1.65 -20.45
CA PHE A 97 6.14 -1.96 -20.26
C PHE A 97 6.94 -1.65 -21.52
#